data_AF-A0A6M0SHJ5-F1
#
_entry.id   AF-A0A6M0SHJ5-F1
#
_cell.length_a   1.000
_cell.length_b   1.000
_cell.length_c   1.000
_cell.angle_alpha   90.00
_cell.angle_beta   90.00
_cell.angle_gamma   90.00
#
_symmetry.space_group_name_H-M   'P 1'
#
loop_
_entity.id
_entity.type
_entity.pdbx_description
1 polymer ?
#
loop_
_entity_poly.entity_id
_entity_poly.type
_entity_poly.pdbx_seq_one_letter_code
_entity_poly.pdbx_strand_id
1 'polypeptide(L)'
;MSLSQYSSLIRLAAAFGWSDIQIKKELADIGVDVTPQAIGKFRRATGIVKRSKAEAISFWFCDEIITARQSGRRLKELADEWGVSHQVMSKVFDLLELPGDERCSVELLINVYPDDLSYLKAEEYSLRQIQGWLQAKKELSCALETIRKAMEQIVLKTMDDWPETKALANLLKRRPEQEKKLIVVVIKRFLESLKI
;
A
#
# COMPACT_ATOMS: atom_id res chain seq x y z
N MET A 1 16.56 33.39 33.67
CA MET A 1 16.98 33.55 32.27
C MET A 1 15.76 33.58 31.37
N SER A 2 15.80 34.28 30.24
CA SER A 2 14.62 34.42 29.36
C SER A 2 14.52 33.24 28.39
N LEU A 3 13.32 32.70 28.20
CA LEU A 3 13.04 31.67 27.17
C LEU A 3 13.44 32.12 25.75
N SER A 4 13.54 33.42 25.49
CA SER A 4 14.00 33.96 24.21
C SER A 4 15.42 33.52 23.85
N GLN A 5 16.30 33.34 24.84
CA GLN A 5 17.69 32.89 24.63
C GLN A 5 17.75 31.44 24.12
N TYR A 6 16.71 30.64 24.39
CA TYR A 6 16.61 29.24 24.00
C TYR A 6 15.61 29.01 22.87
N SER A 7 15.20 30.08 22.16
CA SER A 7 14.17 30.01 21.11
C SER A 7 14.52 29.00 20.02
N SER A 8 15.78 28.94 19.58
CA SER A 8 16.26 28.00 18.57
C SER A 8 16.15 26.54 19.04
N LEU A 9 16.52 26.26 20.30
CA LEU A 9 16.43 24.93 20.88
C LEU A 9 14.97 24.48 21.04
N ILE A 10 14.11 25.37 21.53
CA ILE A 10 12.67 25.11 21.67
C ILE A 10 12.03 24.88 20.30
N ARG A 11 12.43 25.65 19.27
CA ARG A 11 11.98 25.47 17.89
C ARG A 11 12.40 24.12 17.33
N LEU A 12 13.66 23.74 17.55
CA LEU A 12 14.20 22.44 17.11
C LEU A 12 13.43 21.28 17.78
N ALA A 13 13.30 21.31 19.10
CA ALA A 13 12.58 20.28 19.84
C ALA A 13 11.10 20.18 19.44
N ALA A 14 10.43 21.32 19.21
CA ALA A 14 9.07 21.34 18.70
C ALA A 14 8.97 20.79 17.26
N ALA A 15 9.99 20.99 16.43
CA ALA A 15 10.07 20.40 15.10
C ALA A 15 10.28 18.88 15.12
N PHE A 16 10.89 18.32 16.18
CA PHE A 16 10.93 16.89 16.45
C PHE A 16 9.68 16.35 17.16
N GLY A 17 8.67 17.20 17.37
CA GLY A 17 7.40 16.83 17.96
C GLY A 17 7.41 16.59 19.47
N TRP A 18 8.45 17.05 20.16
CA TRP A 18 8.56 16.93 21.62
C TRP A 18 7.44 17.67 22.33
N SER A 19 6.89 17.06 23.37
CA SER A 19 5.95 17.71 24.28
C SER A 19 6.64 18.79 25.11
N ASP A 20 5.88 19.77 25.61
CA ASP A 20 6.45 20.83 26.46
C ASP A 20 7.08 20.26 27.75
N ILE A 21 6.64 19.07 28.20
CA ILE A 21 7.24 18.32 29.31
C ILE A 21 8.62 17.77 28.94
N GLN A 22 8.79 17.23 27.73
CA GLN A 22 10.08 16.75 27.24
C GLN A 22 11.03 17.93 27.03
N ILE A 23 10.57 19.02 26.41
CA ILE A 23 11.36 20.24 26.25
C ILE A 23 11.81 20.79 27.61
N LYS A 24 10.95 20.74 28.65
CA LYS A 24 11.35 21.11 30.01
C LYS A 24 12.53 20.27 30.51
N LYS A 25 12.47 18.94 30.39
CA LYS A 25 13.54 18.06 30.92
C LYS A 25 14.90 18.43 30.33
N GLU A 26 14.92 18.67 29.03
CA GLU A 26 16.13 18.95 28.26
C GLU A 26 16.67 20.36 28.56
N LEU A 27 15.78 21.32 28.80
CA LEU A 27 16.16 22.63 29.32
C LEU A 27 16.73 22.54 30.74
N ALA A 28 16.19 21.66 31.59
CA ALA A 28 16.69 21.47 32.95
C ALA A 28 18.12 20.90 32.96
N ASP A 29 18.45 20.01 32.01
CA ASP A 29 19.79 19.43 31.88
C ASP A 29 20.87 20.47 31.54
N ILE A 30 20.49 21.60 30.93
CA ILE A 30 21.37 22.75 30.68
C ILE A 30 21.20 23.88 31.70
N GLY A 31 20.61 23.59 32.85
CA GLY A 31 20.47 24.52 33.98
C GLY A 31 19.34 25.56 33.84
N VAL A 32 18.37 25.33 32.95
CA VAL A 32 17.23 26.22 32.71
C VAL A 32 15.98 25.67 33.38
N ASP A 33 15.59 26.26 34.52
CA ASP A 33 14.36 25.88 35.19
C ASP A 33 13.15 26.69 34.66
N VAL A 34 12.24 25.99 34.00
CA VAL A 34 11.01 26.55 33.43
C VAL A 34 9.84 25.56 33.53
N THR A 35 8.62 26.06 33.56
CA THR A 35 7.42 25.22 33.57
C THR A 35 6.99 24.85 32.15
N PRO A 36 6.33 23.69 31.94
CA PRO A 36 5.78 23.34 30.62
C PRO A 36 4.77 24.38 30.12
N GLN A 37 4.00 24.99 31.03
CA GLN A 37 3.04 26.05 30.70
C GLN A 37 3.75 27.32 30.17
N ALA A 38 4.89 27.68 30.75
CA ALA A 38 5.70 28.82 30.29
C ALA A 38 6.26 28.55 28.88
N ILE A 39 6.76 27.34 28.63
CA ILE A 39 7.22 26.91 27.29
C ILE A 39 6.06 26.99 26.28
N GLY A 40 4.89 26.42 26.61
CA GLY A 40 3.72 26.46 25.73
C GLY A 40 3.24 27.89 25.44
N LYS A 41 3.25 28.78 26.44
CA LYS A 41 2.90 30.21 26.26
C LYS A 41 3.91 30.91 25.35
N PHE A 42 5.20 30.71 25.58
CA PHE A 42 6.27 31.28 24.77
C PHE A 42 6.19 30.83 23.31
N ARG A 43 5.98 29.53 23.08
CA ARG A 43 5.82 28.97 21.74
C ARG A 43 4.66 29.57 20.98
N ARG A 44 3.49 29.72 21.62
CA ARG A 44 2.32 30.37 21.00
C ARG A 44 2.59 31.83 20.67
N ALA A 45 3.22 32.57 21.59
CA ALA A 45 3.56 33.98 21.38
C ALA A 45 4.58 34.21 20.25
N THR A 46 5.41 33.21 19.94
CA THR A 46 6.49 33.29 18.94
C THR A 46 6.21 32.50 17.66
N GLY A 47 5.02 31.90 17.52
CA GLY A 47 4.63 31.13 16.34
C GLY A 47 5.34 29.77 16.19
N ILE A 48 5.92 29.22 17.25
CA ILE A 48 6.60 27.91 17.21
C ILE A 48 5.58 26.76 17.24
N VAL A 49 5.28 26.22 16.06
CA VAL A 49 4.36 25.10 15.87
C VAL A 49 5.06 23.76 16.19
N LYS A 50 4.31 22.83 16.82
CA LYS A 50 4.79 21.47 17.08
C LYS A 50 4.46 20.59 15.89
N ARG A 51 5.42 19.84 15.37
CA ARG A 51 5.14 18.77 14.42
C ARG A 51 4.58 17.53 15.14
N SER A 52 3.72 16.77 14.47
CA SER A 52 3.40 15.41 14.88
C SER A 52 4.62 14.50 14.71
N LYS A 53 4.61 13.32 15.36
CA LYS A 53 5.70 12.34 15.18
C LYS A 53 5.88 11.97 13.71
N ALA A 54 4.79 11.81 12.95
CA ALA A 54 4.86 11.48 11.54
C ALA A 54 5.48 12.60 10.69
N GLU A 55 5.15 13.86 10.97
CA GLU A 55 5.74 15.03 10.28
C GLU A 55 7.21 15.29 10.62
N ALA A 56 7.64 14.89 11.83
CA ALA A 56 9.04 14.91 12.20
C ALA A 56 9.81 13.80 11.47
N ILE A 57 9.28 12.58 11.49
CA ILE A 57 9.91 11.42 10.87
C ILE A 57 10.03 11.62 9.35
N SER A 58 8.94 11.98 8.67
CA SER A 58 8.93 12.23 7.22
C SER A 58 9.92 13.31 6.80
N PHE A 59 10.10 14.37 7.59
CA PHE A 59 10.96 15.47 7.20
C PHE A 59 12.45 15.19 7.39
N TRP A 60 12.83 14.54 8.49
CA TRP A 60 14.23 14.34 8.84
C TRP A 60 14.81 13.03 8.33
N PHE A 61 13.96 12.06 8.02
CA PHE A 61 14.38 10.71 7.66
C PHE A 61 13.76 10.24 6.33
N CYS A 62 13.34 11.17 5.45
CA CYS A 62 12.73 10.81 4.17
C CYS A 62 13.60 9.85 3.35
N ASP A 63 14.89 10.16 3.21
CA ASP A 63 15.80 9.40 2.34
C ASP A 63 15.98 7.97 2.83
N GLU A 64 16.11 7.78 4.15
CA GLU A 64 16.24 6.47 4.78
C GLU A 64 14.96 5.64 4.58
N ILE A 65 13.79 6.26 4.74
CA ILE A 65 12.50 5.59 4.59
C ILE A 65 12.24 5.22 3.12
N ILE A 66 12.58 6.11 2.18
CA ILE A 66 12.50 5.85 0.75
C ILE A 66 13.42 4.67 0.38
N THR A 67 14.67 4.71 0.84
CA THR A 67 15.66 3.65 0.58
C THR A 67 15.19 2.31 1.14
N ALA A 68 14.74 2.28 2.39
CA ALA A 68 14.25 1.08 3.04
C ALA A 68 12.99 0.52 2.36
N ARG A 69 12.13 1.39 1.82
CA ARG A 69 10.96 0.95 1.05
C ARG A 69 11.37 0.37 -0.31
N GLN A 70 12.31 1.01 -1.01
CA GLN A 70 12.85 0.52 -2.28
C GLN A 70 13.55 -0.83 -2.13
N SER A 71 14.11 -1.13 -0.96
CA SER A 71 14.65 -2.46 -0.65
C SER A 71 13.60 -3.50 -0.25
N GLY A 72 12.30 -3.21 -0.42
CA GLY A 72 11.20 -4.16 -0.21
C GLY A 72 10.74 -4.34 1.25
N ARG A 73 11.20 -3.49 2.18
CA ARG A 73 10.82 -3.63 3.60
C ARG A 73 9.36 -3.25 3.83
N ARG A 74 8.71 -3.96 4.75
CA ARG A 74 7.29 -3.75 5.10
C ARG A 74 7.13 -2.63 6.12
N LEU A 75 5.97 -1.97 6.09
CA LEU A 75 5.61 -0.91 7.03
C LEU A 75 5.69 -1.34 8.49
N LYS A 76 5.24 -2.57 8.78
CA LYS A 76 5.29 -3.14 10.13
C LYS A 76 6.73 -3.30 10.63
N GLU A 77 7.62 -3.80 9.77
CA GLU A 77 9.03 -4.02 10.12
C GLU A 77 9.73 -2.70 10.42
N LEU A 78 9.44 -1.66 9.62
CA LEU A 78 9.94 -0.30 9.86
C LEU A 78 9.37 0.29 11.15
N ALA A 79 8.08 0.09 11.43
CA ALA A 79 7.45 0.57 12.65
C ALA A 79 8.09 -0.05 13.90
N ASP A 80 8.31 -1.37 13.89
CA ASP A 80 8.90 -2.12 15.00
C ASP A 80 10.36 -1.71 15.23
N GLU A 81 11.18 -1.59 14.18
CA GLU A 81 12.57 -1.15 14.28
C GLU A 81 12.69 0.27 14.85
N TRP A 82 11.81 1.17 14.43
CA TRP A 82 11.83 2.58 14.85
C TRP A 82 11.12 2.80 16.19
N GLY A 83 10.58 1.75 16.80
CA GLY A 83 9.86 1.83 18.07
C GLY A 83 8.62 2.74 17.99
N VAL A 84 7.98 2.82 16.82
CA VAL A 84 6.76 3.62 16.60
C VAL A 84 5.57 2.73 16.32
N SER A 85 4.36 3.24 16.55
CA SER A 85 3.16 2.48 16.20
C SER A 85 3.00 2.40 14.69
N HIS A 86 2.37 1.30 14.22
CA HIS A 86 2.01 1.13 12.81
C HIS A 86 1.22 2.33 12.25
N GLN A 87 0.32 2.92 13.04
CA GLN A 87 -0.44 4.11 12.64
C GLN A 87 0.46 5.33 12.37
N VAL A 88 1.52 5.51 13.16
CA VAL A 88 2.49 6.59 12.91
C VAL A 88 3.24 6.34 11.61
N MET A 89 3.76 5.13 11.41
CA MET A 89 4.50 4.79 10.19
C MET A 89 3.62 4.86 8.93
N SER A 90 2.36 4.42 9.00
CA SER A 90 1.38 4.58 7.92
C SER A 90 1.22 6.04 7.52
N LYS A 91 1.09 6.93 8.51
CA LYS A 91 0.95 8.38 8.27
C LYS A 91 2.23 9.01 7.70
N VAL A 92 3.41 8.47 8.04
CA VAL A 92 4.68 8.90 7.43
C VAL A 92 4.69 8.60 5.93
N PHE A 93 4.27 7.39 5.56
CA PHE A 93 4.19 6.99 4.15
C PHE A 93 3.17 7.85 3.38
N ASP A 94 2.03 8.17 4.00
CA ASP A 94 1.04 9.08 3.39
C ASP A 94 1.63 10.49 3.16
N LEU A 95 2.40 11.02 4.12
CA LEU A 95 3.05 12.34 4.00
C LEU A 95 4.16 12.40 2.95
N LEU A 96 4.81 11.27 2.69
CA LEU A 96 5.87 11.13 1.68
C LEU A 96 5.33 10.69 0.31
N GLU A 97 4.01 10.56 0.17
CA GLU A 97 3.35 10.03 -1.03
C GLU A 97 3.87 8.64 -1.44
N LEU A 98 4.41 7.88 -0.49
CA LEU A 98 4.93 6.55 -0.73
C LEU A 98 3.79 5.52 -0.77
N PRO A 99 3.88 4.52 -1.67
CA PRO A 99 2.97 3.39 -1.58
C PRO A 99 3.25 2.66 -0.26
N GLY A 100 2.21 2.49 0.56
CA GLY A 100 2.26 1.62 1.74
C GLY A 100 2.59 0.17 1.38
N ASP A 101 2.39 -0.78 2.31
CA ASP A 101 2.40 -2.21 1.98
C ASP A 101 1.46 -2.38 0.77
N GLU A 102 2.04 -2.79 -0.37
CA GLU A 102 1.67 -2.37 -1.72
C GLU A 102 0.21 -1.97 -1.88
N ARG A 103 -0.03 -0.68 -2.18
CA ARG A 103 -1.38 -0.14 -2.36
C ARG A 103 -2.04 -0.84 -3.54
N CYS A 104 -2.72 -1.92 -3.23
CA CYS A 104 -3.74 -2.48 -4.08
C CYS A 104 -4.80 -1.40 -4.32
N SER A 105 -4.87 -0.92 -5.55
CA SER A 105 -5.90 -0.01 -6.03
C SER A 105 -6.81 -0.73 -7.01
N VAL A 106 -7.98 -0.13 -7.26
CA VAL A 106 -8.91 -0.66 -8.26
C VAL A 106 -8.25 -0.63 -9.65
N GLU A 107 -7.52 0.43 -9.97
CA GLU A 107 -6.82 0.58 -11.25
C GLU A 107 -5.71 -0.46 -11.42
N LEU A 108 -4.92 -0.73 -10.38
CA LEU A 108 -3.87 -1.75 -10.43
C LEU A 108 -4.48 -3.13 -10.71
N LEU A 109 -5.52 -3.47 -9.94
CA LEU A 109 -6.24 -4.73 -10.07
C LEU A 109 -6.83 -4.93 -11.47
N ILE A 110 -7.46 -3.90 -12.02
CA ILE A 110 -8.13 -3.99 -13.34
C ILE A 110 -7.12 -3.96 -14.49
N ASN A 111 -6.06 -3.17 -14.41
CA ASN A 111 -5.16 -2.97 -15.56
C ASN A 111 -3.99 -3.97 -15.59
N VAL A 112 -3.54 -4.42 -14.42
CA VAL A 112 -2.36 -5.30 -14.32
C VAL A 112 -2.74 -6.75 -14.06
N TYR A 113 -3.85 -6.99 -13.36
CA TYR A 113 -4.33 -8.33 -13.02
C TYR A 113 -5.74 -8.67 -13.54
N PRO A 114 -6.18 -8.21 -14.72
CA PRO A 114 -7.55 -8.46 -15.20
C PRO A 114 -7.85 -9.95 -15.41
N ASP A 115 -6.88 -10.70 -15.92
CA ASP A 115 -7.05 -12.13 -16.21
C ASP A 115 -7.12 -12.96 -14.93
N ASP A 116 -6.27 -12.64 -13.96
CA ASP A 116 -6.29 -13.28 -12.63
C ASP A 116 -7.64 -13.04 -11.94
N LEU A 117 -8.16 -11.80 -11.97
CA LEU A 117 -9.47 -11.51 -11.39
C LEU A 117 -10.62 -12.15 -12.16
N SER A 118 -10.53 -12.21 -13.49
CA SER A 118 -11.53 -12.89 -14.32
C SER A 118 -11.57 -14.39 -13.99
N TYR A 119 -10.41 -15.02 -13.85
CA TYR A 119 -10.29 -16.41 -13.41
C TYR A 119 -10.91 -16.61 -12.02
N LEU A 120 -10.52 -15.81 -11.02
CA LEU A 120 -11.05 -15.92 -9.66
C LEU A 120 -12.57 -15.67 -9.60
N LYS A 121 -13.09 -14.78 -10.46
CA LYS A 121 -14.52 -14.52 -10.59
C LYS A 121 -15.27 -15.69 -11.22
N ALA A 122 -14.70 -16.33 -12.24
CA ALA A 122 -15.26 -17.50 -12.89
C ALA A 122 -15.28 -18.73 -11.97
N GLU A 123 -14.27 -18.86 -11.11
CA GLU A 123 -14.17 -19.89 -10.07
C GLU A 123 -14.99 -19.57 -8.80
N GLU A 124 -15.80 -18.51 -8.83
CA GLU A 124 -16.71 -18.12 -7.74
C GLU A 124 -16.02 -17.89 -6.37
N TYR A 125 -14.77 -17.41 -6.36
CA TYR A 125 -14.06 -17.12 -5.12
C TYR A 125 -14.77 -15.99 -4.34
N SER A 126 -14.94 -16.17 -3.03
CA SER A 126 -15.38 -15.08 -2.14
C SER A 126 -14.32 -13.99 -2.02
N LEU A 127 -14.73 -12.75 -1.68
CA LEU A 127 -13.80 -11.62 -1.52
C LEU A 127 -12.64 -11.91 -0.55
N ARG A 128 -12.88 -12.69 0.52
CA ARG A 128 -11.82 -13.11 1.45
C ARG A 128 -10.83 -14.10 0.84
N GLN A 129 -11.31 -15.03 0.01
CA GLN A 129 -10.44 -15.96 -0.71
C GLN A 129 -9.60 -15.22 -1.75
N ILE A 130 -10.19 -14.26 -2.46
CA ILE A 130 -9.48 -13.40 -3.41
C ILE A 130 -8.40 -12.59 -2.68
N GLN A 131 -8.72 -12.01 -1.52
CA GLN A 131 -7.76 -11.29 -0.69
C GLN A 131 -6.56 -12.17 -0.29
N GLY A 132 -6.82 -13.38 0.21
CA GLY A 132 -5.77 -14.33 0.55
C GLY A 132 -4.94 -14.77 -0.65
N TRP A 133 -5.58 -14.92 -1.82
CA TRP A 133 -4.89 -15.27 -3.05
C TRP A 133 -3.96 -14.15 -3.53
N LEU A 134 -4.44 -12.90 -3.56
CA LEU A 134 -3.65 -11.73 -3.95
C LEU A 134 -2.43 -11.56 -3.03
N GLN A 135 -2.62 -11.78 -1.74
CA GLN A 135 -1.51 -11.77 -0.78
C GLN A 135 -0.52 -12.91 -1.01
N ALA A 136 -1.00 -14.14 -1.23
CA ALA A 136 -0.14 -15.32 -1.32
C ALA A 136 0.55 -15.50 -2.67
N LYS A 137 -0.06 -15.01 -3.77
CA LYS A 137 0.42 -15.24 -5.14
C LYS A 137 1.00 -14.00 -5.80
N LYS A 138 0.60 -12.81 -5.36
CA LYS A 138 1.03 -11.54 -5.95
C LYS A 138 1.67 -10.60 -4.94
N GLU A 139 1.75 -11.01 -3.67
CA GLU A 139 2.27 -10.20 -2.56
C GLU A 139 1.48 -8.89 -2.33
N LEU A 140 0.25 -8.81 -2.86
CA LEU A 140 -0.60 -7.62 -2.79
C LEU A 140 -1.50 -7.63 -1.55
N SER A 141 -1.43 -6.55 -0.77
CA SER A 141 -2.32 -6.33 0.38
C SER A 141 -3.53 -5.47 -0.04
N CYS A 142 -4.67 -6.12 -0.25
CA CYS A 142 -5.89 -5.47 -0.71
C CYS A 142 -6.96 -5.35 0.38
N ALA A 143 -7.58 -4.18 0.51
CA ALA A 143 -8.82 -4.06 1.27
C ALA A 143 -9.96 -4.78 0.55
N LEU A 144 -10.86 -5.44 1.30
CA LEU A 144 -12.00 -6.16 0.71
C LEU A 144 -12.87 -5.26 -0.17
N GLU A 145 -13.01 -4.00 0.21
CA GLU A 145 -13.78 -3.00 -0.55
C GLU A 145 -13.12 -2.65 -1.89
N THR A 146 -11.78 -2.60 -1.95
CA THR A 146 -11.03 -2.41 -3.19
C THR A 146 -11.24 -3.60 -4.13
N ILE A 147 -11.14 -4.82 -3.59
CA ILE A 147 -11.38 -6.04 -4.36
C ILE A 147 -12.81 -6.06 -4.91
N ARG A 148 -13.80 -5.74 -4.07
CA ARG A 148 -15.20 -5.68 -4.48
C ARG A 148 -15.41 -4.74 -5.67
N LYS A 149 -14.91 -3.51 -5.59
CA LYS A 149 -15.01 -2.51 -6.67
C LYS A 149 -14.29 -2.93 -7.96
N ALA A 150 -13.16 -3.62 -7.85
CA ALA A 150 -12.47 -4.16 -9.02
C ALA A 150 -13.29 -5.30 -9.65
N MET A 151 -13.79 -6.23 -8.83
CA MET A 151 -14.59 -7.38 -9.27
C MET A 151 -15.92 -6.96 -9.92
N GLU A 152 -16.53 -5.85 -9.48
CA GLU A 152 -17.72 -5.25 -10.12
C GLU A 152 -17.41 -4.77 -11.55
N GLN A 153 -16.18 -4.35 -11.84
CA GLN A 153 -15.76 -3.84 -13.15
C GLN A 153 -15.20 -4.92 -14.09
N ILE A 154 -14.80 -6.08 -13.55
CA ILE A 154 -14.38 -7.22 -14.36
C ILE A 154 -15.59 -7.86 -15.02
N VAL A 155 -15.65 -7.74 -16.35
CA VAL A 155 -16.65 -8.41 -17.18
C VAL A 155 -16.10 -9.76 -17.61
N LEU A 156 -16.78 -10.84 -17.21
CA LEU A 156 -16.46 -12.17 -17.71
C LEU A 156 -16.77 -12.22 -19.20
N LYS A 157 -15.75 -12.43 -20.02
CA LYS A 157 -15.93 -12.65 -21.45
C LYS A 157 -16.63 -13.98 -21.67
N THR A 158 -17.71 -13.95 -22.43
CA THR A 158 -18.45 -15.13 -22.92
C THR A 158 -17.83 -15.64 -24.21
N MET A 159 -18.18 -16.85 -24.68
CA MET A 159 -17.69 -17.37 -25.97
C MET A 159 -18.03 -16.46 -27.16
N ASP A 160 -19.07 -15.62 -27.06
CA ASP A 160 -19.45 -14.66 -28.09
C ASP A 160 -18.51 -13.46 -28.19
N ASP A 161 -17.74 -13.18 -27.13
CA ASP A 161 -16.76 -12.09 -27.08
C ASP A 161 -15.42 -12.47 -27.75
N TRP A 162 -15.31 -13.70 -28.26
CA TRP A 162 -14.11 -14.23 -28.92
C TRP A 162 -14.44 -14.64 -30.37
N PRO A 163 -14.22 -13.74 -31.34
CA PRO A 163 -14.52 -13.99 -32.75
C PRO A 163 -13.88 -15.28 -33.28
N GLU A 164 -12.68 -15.60 -32.81
CA GLU A 164 -11.91 -16.78 -33.16
C GLU A 164 -12.57 -18.06 -32.64
N THR A 165 -13.16 -18.02 -31.45
CA THR A 165 -13.88 -19.14 -30.85
C THR A 165 -15.19 -19.42 -31.60
N LYS A 166 -15.88 -18.35 -32.04
CA LYS A 166 -17.06 -18.46 -32.91
C LYS A 166 -16.68 -18.95 -34.31
N ALA A 167 -15.57 -18.48 -34.87
CA ALA A 167 -15.04 -18.95 -36.14
C ALA A 167 -14.64 -20.44 -36.07
N LEU A 168 -13.99 -20.86 -34.98
CA LEU A 168 -13.63 -22.26 -34.71
C LEU A 168 -14.87 -23.13 -34.52
N ALA A 169 -15.87 -22.68 -33.76
CA ALA A 169 -17.13 -23.40 -33.58
C ALA A 169 -17.88 -23.57 -34.92
N ASN A 170 -17.91 -22.52 -35.75
CA ASN A 170 -18.50 -22.58 -37.09
C ASN A 170 -17.71 -23.48 -38.04
N LEU A 171 -16.37 -23.45 -37.96
CA LEU A 171 -15.49 -24.34 -38.71
C LEU A 171 -15.76 -25.79 -38.32
N LEU A 172 -15.81 -26.10 -37.01
CA LEU A 172 -16.12 -27.43 -36.50
C LEU A 172 -17.49 -27.92 -36.96
N LYS A 173 -18.53 -27.07 -36.94
CA LYS A 173 -19.89 -27.44 -37.40
C LYS A 173 -19.93 -27.88 -38.86
N ARG A 174 -19.04 -27.35 -39.71
CA ARG A 174 -19.01 -27.62 -41.17
C ARG A 174 -18.16 -28.83 -41.55
N ARG A 175 -17.49 -29.49 -40.60
CA ARG A 175 -16.54 -30.59 -40.86
C ARG A 175 -17.17 -31.96 -40.60
N PRO A 176 -16.70 -33.04 -41.26
CA PRO A 176 -17.09 -34.40 -40.94
C PRO A 176 -16.73 -34.78 -39.50
N GLU A 177 -17.50 -35.68 -38.89
CA GLU A 177 -17.38 -36.02 -37.47
C GLU A 177 -16.02 -36.59 -37.07
N GLN A 178 -15.34 -37.30 -37.98
CA GLN A 178 -13.98 -37.80 -37.77
C GLN A 178 -12.95 -36.67 -37.66
N GLU A 179 -13.07 -35.62 -38.48
CA GLU A 179 -12.19 -34.45 -38.42
C GLU A 179 -12.42 -33.62 -37.16
N LYS A 180 -13.69 -33.46 -36.73
CA LYS A 180 -14.00 -32.80 -35.44
C LYS A 180 -13.31 -33.50 -34.27
N LYS A 181 -13.39 -34.83 -34.21
CA LYS A 181 -12.71 -35.64 -33.18
C LYS A 181 -11.20 -35.42 -33.20
N LEU A 182 -10.59 -35.39 -34.37
CA LEU A 182 -9.15 -35.15 -34.51
C LEU A 182 -8.75 -33.75 -34.02
N ILE A 183 -9.51 -32.71 -34.39
CA ILE A 183 -9.27 -31.33 -33.94
C ILE A 183 -9.36 -31.23 -32.41
N VAL A 184 -10.37 -31.85 -31.79
CA VAL A 184 -10.50 -31.88 -30.32
C VAL A 184 -9.30 -32.58 -29.67
N VAL A 185 -8.82 -33.69 -30.23
CA VAL A 185 -7.62 -34.40 -29.73
C VAL A 185 -6.37 -33.53 -29.83
N VAL A 186 -6.19 -32.80 -30.93
CA VAL A 186 -5.05 -31.89 -31.13
C VAL A 186 -5.10 -30.73 -30.14
N ILE A 187 -6.26 -30.11 -29.95
CA ILE A 187 -6.44 -29.03 -28.95
C ILE A 187 -6.14 -29.56 -27.54
N LYS A 188 -6.63 -30.74 -27.17
CA LYS A 188 -6.32 -31.36 -25.87
C LYS A 188 -4.83 -31.56 -25.66
N ARG A 189 -4.12 -32.12 -26.65
CA ARG A 189 -2.66 -32.32 -26.58
C ARG A 189 -1.90 -31.00 -26.47
N PHE A 190 -2.34 -29.97 -27.18
CA PHE A 190 -1.77 -28.63 -27.09
C PHE A 190 -1.95 -28.04 -25.68
N LEU A 191 -3.16 -28.09 -25.12
CA LEU A 191 -3.44 -27.63 -23.76
C LEU A 191 -2.67 -28.43 -22.71
N GLU A 192 -2.51 -29.74 -22.89
CA GLU A 192 -1.67 -30.58 -22.03
C GLU A 192 -0.19 -30.17 -22.10
N SER A 193 0.30 -29.78 -23.27
CA SER A 193 1.69 -29.31 -23.44
C SER A 193 1.95 -27.92 -22.86
N LEU A 194 0.90 -27.14 -22.57
CA LEU A 194 1.00 -25.82 -21.94
C LEU A 194 1.01 -25.86 -20.41
N LYS A 195 0.85 -27.04 -19.79
CA LYS A 195 0.99 -27.17 -18.33
C LYS A 195 2.45 -26.95 -17.93
N ILE A 196 2.76 -25.72 -17.52
CA ILE A 196 3.93 -25.32 -16.71
C ILE A 196 3.69 -25.75 -15.26
#